data_AF-A0A952B4H7-F1
#
_entry.id   AF-A0A952B4H7-F1
#
_cell.length_a   1.000
_cell.length_b   1.000
_cell.length_c   1.000
_cell.angle_alpha   90.00
_cell.angle_beta   90.00
_cell.angle_gamma   90.00
#
_symmetry.space_group_name_H-M   'P 1'
#
loop_
_entity.id
_entity.type
_entity.pdbx_description
1 polymer ?
#
loop_
_entity_poly.entity_id
_entity_poly.type
_entity_poly.pdbx_seq_one_letter_code
_entity_poly.pdbx_strand_id
1 'polypeptide(L)'
;MAKELGVKKCSAIINKCQEHNFSTIKTPMSRVSPGLAGLIREWFSNPDDFQNKQPNSFTFLGANYEVHEWNEILIGVCRIMAEKEPEKFQRVLLSFRGPKRSYFSRNKKELEQHKEIPNTGIYAMTKLGANAMVRRSKDVIKRFDYNPDDLKVMAV
;
A
#
# COMPACT_ATOMS: atom_id res chain seq x y z
N MET A 1 22.86 -5.85 -1.25
CA MET A 1 22.32 -5.75 0.12
C MET A 1 21.21 -4.69 0.24
N ALA A 2 21.48 -3.38 0.23
CA ALA A 2 20.40 -2.38 0.43
C ALA A 2 19.24 -2.47 -0.59
N LYS A 3 19.55 -2.64 -1.88
CA LYS A 3 18.56 -2.86 -2.94
C LYS A 3 17.76 -4.16 -2.76
N GLU A 4 18.38 -5.20 -2.21
CA GLU A 4 17.75 -6.51 -1.97
C GLU A 4 16.86 -6.52 -0.72
N LEU A 5 17.09 -5.57 0.21
CA LEU A 5 16.35 -5.43 1.46
C LEU A 5 15.32 -4.29 1.40
N GLY A 6 15.17 -3.60 0.26
CA GLY A 6 14.27 -2.45 0.14
C GLY A 6 14.70 -1.22 0.95
N VAL A 7 15.95 -1.18 1.44
CA VAL A 7 16.46 -0.11 2.31
C VAL A 7 17.08 1.01 1.48
N LYS A 8 16.72 2.26 1.75
CA LYS A 8 17.20 3.44 1.01
C LYS A 8 18.71 3.70 1.14
N LYS A 9 19.34 3.31 2.25
CA LYS A 9 20.76 3.56 2.54
C LYS A 9 21.43 2.34 3.18
N CYS A 10 22.60 1.95 2.67
CA CYS A 10 23.42 0.88 3.26
C CYS A 10 23.85 1.19 4.71
N SER A 11 24.01 2.47 5.07
CA SER A 11 24.41 2.86 6.43
C SER A 11 23.39 2.45 7.50
N ALA A 12 22.10 2.40 7.18
CA ALA A 12 21.07 1.92 8.10
C ALA A 12 21.23 0.42 8.42
N ILE A 13 21.72 -0.35 7.44
CA ILE A 13 22.01 -1.78 7.61
C ILE A 13 23.25 -1.98 8.47
N ILE A 14 24.30 -1.21 8.21
CA ILE A 14 25.56 -1.26 8.95
C ILE A 14 25.34 -0.91 10.43
N ASN A 15 24.63 0.19 10.71
CA ASN A 15 24.38 0.63 12.09
C ASN A 15 23.59 -0.42 12.89
N LYS A 16 22.52 -0.99 12.32
CA LYS A 16 21.73 -2.02 13.00
C LYS A 16 22.52 -3.32 13.22
N CYS A 17 23.37 -3.71 12.27
CA CYS A 17 24.26 -4.86 12.46
C CYS A 17 25.27 -4.61 13.60
N GLN A 18 25.78 -3.38 13.73
CA GLN A 18 26.69 -2.99 14.82
C GLN A 18 25.99 -2.96 16.19
N GLU A 19 24.74 -2.50 16.26
CA GLU A 19 23.90 -2.56 17.49
C GLU A 19 23.73 -4.00 18.00
N HIS A 20 23.73 -4.98 17.11
CA HIS A 20 23.64 -6.41 17.43
C HIS A 20 25.01 -7.11 17.50
N ASN A 21 26.12 -6.36 17.63
CA ASN A 21 27.51 -6.87 17.72
C ASN A 21 27.99 -7.70 16.52
N PHE A 22 27.42 -7.53 15.33
CA PHE A 22 27.94 -8.17 14.12
C PHE A 22 29.13 -7.38 13.57
N SER A 23 30.29 -8.04 13.40
CA SER A 23 31.46 -7.45 12.77
C SER A 23 31.18 -7.13 11.30
N THR A 24 31.00 -5.85 11.00
CA THR A 24 30.82 -5.22 9.67
C THR A 24 30.52 -6.17 8.50
N ILE A 25 29.24 -6.32 8.13
CA ILE A 25 28.85 -7.05 6.92
C ILE A 25 29.15 -6.18 5.69
N LYS A 26 30.40 -6.17 5.24
CA LYS A 26 30.79 -5.62 3.92
C LYS A 26 30.50 -6.60 2.78
N THR A 27 30.04 -7.80 3.09
CA THR A 27 29.79 -8.90 2.16
C THR A 27 28.38 -8.82 1.54
N PRO A 28 28.21 -9.13 0.25
CA PRO A 28 26.88 -9.32 -0.35
C PRO A 28 26.04 -10.35 0.41
N MET A 29 24.70 -10.25 0.40
CA MET A 29 23.80 -11.20 1.10
C MET A 29 24.06 -12.66 0.72
N SER A 30 24.50 -12.92 -0.51
CA SER A 30 24.87 -14.25 -1.01
C SER A 30 26.07 -14.89 -0.30
N ARG A 31 26.84 -14.12 0.48
CA ARG A 31 27.99 -14.59 1.26
C ARG A 31 27.72 -14.58 2.78
N VAL A 32 26.50 -14.24 3.19
CA VAL A 32 26.05 -14.29 4.58
C VAL A 32 25.45 -15.66 4.86
N SER A 33 25.64 -16.20 6.07
CA SER A 33 25.02 -17.48 6.44
C SER A 33 23.49 -17.39 6.35
N PRO A 34 22.76 -18.46 5.99
CA PRO A 34 21.31 -18.42 5.83
C PRO A 34 20.56 -17.89 7.07
N GLY A 35 21.00 -18.25 8.27
CA GLY A 35 20.40 -17.78 9.53
C GLY A 35 20.56 -16.27 9.74
N LEU A 36 21.75 -15.72 9.52
CA LEU A 36 22.00 -14.29 9.64
C LEU A 36 21.30 -13.51 8.51
N ALA A 37 21.22 -14.07 7.31
CA ALA A 37 20.46 -13.51 6.21
C ALA A 37 18.95 -13.43 6.54
N GLY A 38 18.40 -14.41 7.25
CA GLY A 38 17.02 -14.40 7.76
C GLY A 38 16.77 -13.25 8.74
N LEU A 39 17.60 -13.12 9.77
CA LEU A 39 17.49 -12.05 10.78
C LEU A 39 17.60 -10.65 10.17
N ILE A 40 18.53 -10.44 9.25
CA ILE A 40 18.68 -9.16 8.55
C ILE A 40 17.43 -8.85 7.74
N ARG A 41 16.86 -9.83 7.03
CA ARG A 41 15.61 -9.63 6.29
C ARG A 41 14.46 -9.26 7.21
N GLU A 42 14.37 -9.86 8.39
CA GLU A 42 13.34 -9.54 9.39
C GLU A 42 13.49 -8.10 9.91
N TRP A 43 14.69 -7.70 10.32
CA TRP A 43 14.98 -6.35 10.85
C TRP A 43 14.68 -5.21 9.87
N PHE A 44 14.78 -5.50 8.59
CA PHE A 44 14.53 -4.56 7.50
C PHE A 44 13.25 -4.85 6.74
N SER A 45 12.44 -5.82 7.20
CA SER A 45 11.14 -6.07 6.61
C SER A 45 10.27 -4.85 6.86
N ASN A 46 9.74 -4.28 5.78
CA ASN A 46 8.71 -3.27 5.89
C ASN A 46 7.36 -4.01 5.89
N PRO A 47 6.58 -3.99 6.98
CA PRO A 47 5.27 -4.63 7.00
C PRO A 47 4.32 -4.04 5.95
N ASP A 48 4.56 -2.79 5.53
CA ASP A 48 3.82 -2.11 4.46
C ASP A 48 4.45 -2.30 3.05
N ASP A 49 5.41 -3.23 2.87
CA ASP A 49 5.86 -3.65 1.55
C ASP A 49 5.10 -4.88 1.07
N PHE A 50 4.34 -4.67 0.00
CA PHE A 50 3.46 -5.63 -0.64
C PHE A 50 3.98 -6.08 -2.01
N GLN A 51 5.22 -5.75 -2.37
CA GLN A 51 5.83 -6.26 -3.59
C GLN A 51 5.88 -7.79 -3.59
N ASN A 52 5.48 -8.38 -4.72
CA ASN A 52 5.45 -9.84 -4.95
C ASN A 52 4.54 -10.62 -3.98
N LYS A 53 3.64 -9.94 -3.26
CA LYS A 53 2.62 -10.59 -2.42
C LYS A 53 1.27 -10.63 -3.12
N GLN A 54 0.42 -11.54 -2.69
CA GLN A 54 -1.00 -11.55 -3.04
C GLN A 54 -1.83 -11.00 -1.88
N PRO A 55 -2.83 -10.14 -2.16
CA PRO A 55 -3.71 -9.65 -1.11
C PRO A 55 -4.67 -10.76 -0.69
N ASN A 56 -5.06 -10.76 0.58
CA ASN A 56 -6.02 -11.71 1.15
C ASN A 56 -7.24 -10.97 1.73
N SER A 57 -6.97 -9.95 2.56
CA SER A 57 -8.02 -9.15 3.15
C SER A 57 -7.52 -7.76 3.53
N PHE A 58 -8.44 -6.86 3.84
CA PHE A 58 -8.14 -5.65 4.59
C PHE A 58 -9.15 -5.45 5.71
N THR A 59 -8.71 -4.76 6.76
CA THR A 59 -9.59 -4.31 7.84
C THR A 59 -9.69 -2.80 7.83
N PHE A 60 -10.89 -2.29 8.11
CA PHE A 60 -11.13 -0.87 8.28
C PHE A 60 -12.20 -0.64 9.35
N LEU A 61 -11.90 0.19 10.35
CA LEU A 61 -12.78 0.46 11.50
C LEU A 61 -13.30 -0.82 12.18
N GLY A 62 -12.43 -1.82 12.29
CA GLY A 62 -12.75 -3.11 12.94
C GLY A 62 -13.51 -4.12 12.08
N ALA A 63 -13.99 -3.74 10.88
CA ALA A 63 -14.60 -4.68 9.93
C ALA A 63 -13.55 -5.28 9.00
N ASN A 64 -13.67 -6.57 8.66
CA ASN A 64 -12.78 -7.28 7.74
C ASN A 64 -13.45 -7.52 6.38
N TYR A 65 -12.68 -7.38 5.31
CA TYR A 65 -13.12 -7.51 3.93
C TYR A 65 -12.13 -8.36 3.14
N GLU A 66 -12.60 -9.49 2.61
CA GLU A 66 -11.79 -10.36 1.75
C GLU A 66 -11.59 -9.74 0.37
N VAL A 67 -10.41 -9.97 -0.20
CA VAL A 67 -10.02 -9.49 -1.53
C VAL A 67 -9.10 -10.50 -2.21
N HIS A 68 -9.15 -10.54 -3.54
CA HIS A 68 -8.29 -11.37 -4.38
C HIS A 68 -7.33 -10.54 -5.23
N GLU A 69 -7.69 -9.28 -5.51
CA GLU A 69 -6.87 -8.35 -6.28
C GLU A 69 -6.57 -7.07 -5.51
N TRP A 70 -5.39 -6.49 -5.74
CA TRP A 70 -4.98 -5.25 -5.06
C TRP A 70 -5.98 -4.11 -5.28
N ASN A 71 -6.56 -4.02 -6.49
CA ASN A 71 -7.52 -2.98 -6.82
C ASN A 71 -8.82 -3.07 -6.00
N GLU A 72 -9.17 -4.25 -5.47
CA GLU A 72 -10.40 -4.45 -4.69
C GLU A 72 -10.31 -3.76 -3.33
N ILE A 73 -9.10 -3.58 -2.78
CA ILE A 73 -8.88 -2.79 -1.57
C ILE A 73 -9.30 -1.34 -1.81
N LEU A 74 -8.83 -0.72 -2.90
CA LEU A 74 -9.17 0.67 -3.22
C LEU A 74 -10.68 0.83 -3.51
N ILE A 75 -11.24 -0.09 -4.31
CA ILE A 75 -12.67 -0.06 -4.63
C ILE A 75 -13.53 -0.28 -3.38
N GLY A 76 -13.15 -1.24 -2.53
CA GLY A 76 -13.82 -1.52 -1.27
C GLY A 76 -13.80 -0.34 -0.31
N VAL A 77 -12.64 0.30 -0.13
CA VAL A 77 -12.50 1.53 0.66
C VAL A 77 -13.39 2.65 0.10
N CYS A 78 -13.36 2.89 -1.21
CA CYS A 78 -14.21 3.89 -1.83
C CYS A 78 -15.70 3.59 -1.65
N ARG A 79 -16.11 2.32 -1.76
CA ARG A 79 -17.49 1.89 -1.51
C ARG A 79 -17.91 2.21 -0.06
N ILE A 80 -17.06 1.87 0.91
CA ILE A 80 -17.32 2.16 2.33
C ILE A 80 -17.47 3.67 2.56
N MET A 81 -16.63 4.50 1.92
CA MET A 81 -16.75 5.96 2.01
C MET A 81 -18.06 6.47 1.36
N ALA A 82 -18.50 5.87 0.26
CA ALA A 82 -19.76 6.22 -0.39
C ALA A 82 -20.97 5.91 0.51
N GLU A 83 -20.91 4.80 1.25
CA GLU A 83 -21.95 4.39 2.19
C GLU A 83 -21.96 5.22 3.49
N LYS A 84 -20.78 5.51 4.05
CA LYS A 84 -20.66 6.23 5.33
C LYS A 84 -20.83 7.73 5.21
N GLU A 85 -20.39 8.32 4.11
CA GLU A 85 -20.26 9.77 3.93
C GLU A 85 -20.85 10.23 2.58
N PRO A 86 -22.09 9.82 2.22
CA PRO A 86 -22.65 9.99 0.88
C PRO A 86 -22.72 11.45 0.42
N GLU A 87 -23.00 12.38 1.35
CA GLU A 87 -23.16 13.81 1.06
C GLU A 87 -21.88 14.49 0.56
N LYS A 88 -20.72 14.03 1.04
CA LYS A 88 -19.41 14.57 0.64
C LYS A 88 -18.63 13.68 -0.31
N PHE A 89 -19.03 12.41 -0.46
CA PHE A 89 -18.30 11.40 -1.22
C PHE A 89 -17.84 11.88 -2.60
N GLN A 90 -18.78 12.29 -3.45
CA GLN A 90 -18.44 12.67 -4.82
C GLN A 90 -17.50 13.88 -4.88
N ARG A 91 -17.75 14.90 -4.05
CA ARG A 91 -16.92 16.12 -4.00
C ARG A 91 -15.49 15.79 -3.55
N VAL A 92 -15.36 15.04 -2.45
CA VAL A 92 -14.06 14.66 -1.89
C VAL A 92 -13.28 13.81 -2.88
N LEU A 93 -13.92 12.79 -3.47
CA LEU A 93 -13.23 11.85 -4.34
C LEU A 93 -12.81 12.49 -5.69
N LEU A 94 -13.67 13.29 -6.32
CA LEU A 94 -13.37 13.93 -7.61
C LEU A 94 -12.38 15.11 -7.49
N SER A 95 -12.25 15.70 -6.30
CA SER A 95 -11.20 16.69 -6.00
C SER A 95 -9.83 16.04 -5.74
N PHE A 96 -9.78 14.74 -5.47
CA PHE A 96 -8.54 14.03 -5.24
C PHE A 96 -7.80 13.72 -6.55
N ARG A 97 -6.84 14.57 -6.89
CA ARG A 97 -6.03 14.45 -8.11
C ARG A 97 -4.57 14.20 -7.83
N GLY A 98 -3.95 13.41 -8.70
CA GLY A 98 -2.51 13.27 -8.74
C GLY A 98 -1.83 14.40 -9.52
N PRO A 99 -0.50 14.47 -9.53
CA PRO A 99 0.24 15.55 -10.19
C PRO A 99 0.02 15.65 -11.70
N LYS A 100 -0.23 14.51 -12.37
CA LYS A 100 -0.34 14.42 -13.84
C LYS A 100 -1.72 14.01 -14.34
N ARG A 101 -2.48 13.24 -13.54
CA ARG A 101 -3.75 12.64 -13.94
C ARG A 101 -4.67 12.52 -12.73
N SER A 102 -5.97 12.57 -12.99
CA SER A 102 -7.00 12.28 -11.99
C SER A 102 -6.92 10.81 -11.56
N TYR A 103 -7.14 10.55 -10.26
CA TYR A 103 -7.26 9.18 -9.76
C TYR A 103 -8.69 8.64 -9.92
N PHE A 104 -9.66 9.54 -9.92
CA PHE A 104 -11.08 9.24 -10.05
C PHE A 104 -11.71 10.14 -11.11
N SER A 105 -12.67 9.59 -11.85
CA SER A 105 -13.43 10.35 -12.85
C SER A 105 -14.80 9.72 -13.08
N ARG A 106 -15.76 10.52 -13.52
CA ARG A 106 -17.05 10.04 -14.06
C ARG A 106 -16.91 9.53 -15.50
N ASN A 107 -15.84 9.93 -16.19
CA ASN A 107 -15.56 9.55 -17.56
C ASN A 107 -14.43 8.51 -17.61
N LYS A 108 -14.79 7.25 -17.82
CA LYS A 108 -13.83 6.14 -17.89
C LYS A 108 -12.73 6.31 -18.95
N LYS A 109 -12.97 7.11 -20.00
CA LYS A 109 -11.98 7.40 -21.05
C LYS A 109 -10.80 8.24 -20.55
N GLU A 110 -10.95 8.93 -19.42
CA GLU A 110 -9.89 9.73 -18.81
C GLU A 110 -8.93 8.88 -17.96
N LEU A 111 -9.27 7.62 -17.68
CA LEU A 111 -8.54 6.74 -16.77
C LEU A 111 -7.97 5.53 -17.51
N GLU A 112 -6.67 5.34 -17.37
CA GLU A 112 -5.98 4.17 -17.89
C GLU A 112 -6.14 2.98 -16.95
N GLN A 113 -6.82 1.92 -17.42
CA GLN A 113 -7.34 0.80 -16.63
C GLN A 113 -8.16 1.27 -15.41
N HIS A 114 -9.44 0.96 -15.41
CA HIS A 114 -10.37 1.45 -14.40
C HIS A 114 -11.30 0.37 -13.92
N LYS A 115 -11.73 0.49 -12.67
CA LYS A 115 -12.88 -0.23 -12.13
C LYS A 115 -13.89 0.80 -11.63
N GLU A 116 -15.17 0.51 -11.84
CA GLU A 116 -16.24 1.32 -11.30
C GLU A 116 -16.33 1.11 -9.79
N ILE A 117 -16.58 2.18 -9.04
CA ILE A 117 -16.95 2.11 -7.63
C ILE A 117 -18.46 1.84 -7.60
N PRO A 118 -18.90 0.68 -7.08
CA PRO A 118 -20.29 0.23 -7.19
C PRO A 118 -21.31 1.29 -6.77
N ASN A 119 -22.35 1.48 -7.58
CA ASN A 119 -23.48 2.38 -7.31
C ASN A 119 -23.14 3.88 -7.21
N THR A 120 -22.00 4.33 -7.73
CA THR A 120 -21.59 5.74 -7.65
C THR A 120 -21.48 6.46 -8.99
N GLY A 121 -21.36 5.71 -10.10
CA GLY A 121 -21.03 6.27 -11.42
C GLY A 121 -19.63 6.89 -11.49
N ILE A 122 -18.77 6.63 -10.50
CA ILE A 122 -17.38 7.10 -10.46
C ILE A 122 -16.44 5.89 -10.66
N TYR A 123 -15.44 6.10 -11.49
CA TYR A 123 -14.40 5.12 -11.80
C TYR A 123 -13.10 5.48 -11.08
N ALA A 124 -12.38 4.46 -10.60
CA ALA A 124 -11.06 4.60 -10.01
C ALA A 124 -9.99 4.06 -10.97
N MET A 125 -8.85 4.76 -11.06
CA MET A 125 -7.68 4.30 -11.81
C MET A 125 -7.00 3.14 -11.09
N THR A 126 -6.86 2.01 -11.78
CA THR A 126 -6.37 0.73 -11.23
C THR A 126 -5.03 0.27 -11.80
N LYS A 127 -4.45 0.99 -12.78
CA LYS A 127 -3.09 0.75 -13.28
C LYS A 127 -2.02 1.16 -12.26
N LEU A 128 -1.90 0.39 -11.17
CA LEU A 128 -0.96 0.61 -10.07
C LEU A 128 -0.41 -0.71 -9.55
N GLY A 129 0.81 -0.69 -9.01
CA GLY A 129 1.34 -1.79 -8.21
C GLY A 129 0.76 -1.81 -6.78
N ALA A 130 0.95 -2.93 -6.09
CA ALA A 130 0.43 -3.22 -4.75
C ALA A 130 0.60 -2.06 -3.75
N ASN A 131 1.85 -1.62 -3.52
CA ASN A 131 2.16 -0.53 -2.58
C ASN A 131 1.45 0.78 -2.94
N ALA A 132 1.34 1.10 -4.22
CA ALA A 132 0.66 2.31 -4.67
C ALA A 132 -0.85 2.23 -4.48
N MET A 133 -1.42 1.02 -4.58
CA MET A 133 -2.85 0.78 -4.33
C MET A 133 -3.19 0.93 -2.85
N VAL A 134 -2.41 0.31 -1.96
CA VAL A 134 -2.59 0.44 -0.50
C VAL A 134 -2.39 1.88 -0.06
N ARG A 135 -1.33 2.54 -0.54
CA ARG A 135 -1.09 3.97 -0.24
C ARG A 135 -2.27 4.83 -0.70
N ARG A 136 -2.79 4.63 -1.91
CA ARG A 136 -3.94 5.40 -2.39
C ARG A 136 -5.19 5.16 -1.55
N SER A 137 -5.39 3.94 -1.06
CA SER A 137 -6.50 3.60 -0.18
C SER A 137 -6.40 4.33 1.16
N LYS A 138 -5.19 4.37 1.75
CA LYS A 138 -4.88 5.18 2.94
C LYS A 138 -5.08 6.68 2.68
N ASP A 139 -4.66 7.18 1.52
CA ASP A 139 -4.86 8.59 1.13
C ASP A 139 -6.35 8.94 0.99
N VAL A 140 -7.17 8.02 0.45
CA VAL A 140 -8.63 8.20 0.34
C VAL A 140 -9.24 8.39 1.72
N ILE A 141 -9.06 7.44 2.65
CA ILE A 141 -9.67 7.54 3.98
C ILE A 141 -9.22 8.80 4.73
N LYS A 142 -7.96 9.23 4.53
CA LYS A 142 -7.44 10.49 5.07
C LYS A 142 -8.19 11.72 4.55
N ARG A 143 -8.66 11.72 3.31
CA ARG A 143 -9.48 12.81 2.76
C ARG A 143 -10.90 12.86 3.31
N PHE A 144 -11.32 11.80 3.96
CA PHE A 144 -12.57 11.72 4.72
C PHE A 144 -12.33 11.85 6.24
N ASP A 145 -11.15 12.34 6.63
CA ASP A 145 -10.76 12.64 8.01
C ASP A 145 -10.56 11.40 8.92
N TYR A 146 -10.40 10.21 8.33
CA TYR A 146 -10.02 9.00 9.06
C TYR A 146 -8.51 8.87 9.21
N ASN A 147 -8.06 8.12 10.23
CA ASN A 147 -6.65 7.82 10.43
C ASN A 147 -6.18 6.77 9.39
N PRO A 148 -5.12 7.04 8.60
CA PRO A 148 -4.52 6.06 7.68
C PRO A 148 -4.21 4.69 8.30
N ASP A 149 -3.91 4.64 9.60
CA ASP A 149 -3.56 3.41 10.32
C ASP A 149 -4.78 2.56 10.70
N ASP A 150 -6.00 3.09 10.53
CA ASP A 150 -7.25 2.34 10.67
C ASP A 150 -7.44 1.34 9.51
N LEU A 151 -6.71 1.53 8.39
CA LEU A 151 -6.67 0.59 7.28
C LEU A 151 -5.46 -0.34 7.38
N LYS A 152 -5.71 -1.62 7.67
CA LYS A 152 -4.67 -2.66 7.71
C LYS A 152 -4.90 -3.67 6.61
N VAL A 153 -3.82 -4.11 5.96
CA VAL A 153 -3.88 -5.04 4.83
C VAL A 153 -3.14 -6.33 5.18
N MET A 154 -3.79 -7.46 4.93
CA MET A 154 -3.22 -8.79 5.09
C MET A 154 -2.89 -9.36 3.70
N ALA A 155 -1.66 -9.82 3.54
CA ALA A 155 -1.14 -10.32 2.27
C ALA A 155 -0.14 -11.45 2.52
N VAL A 156 -0.07 -12.39 1.58
CA VAL A 156 0.77 -13.60 1.63
C VAL A 156 1.78 -13.65 0.49
#